data_AF-A0AAP9A1A5-F1
#
_entry.id   AF-A0AAP9A1A5-F1
#
_cell.length_a   1.000
_cell.length_b   1.000
_cell.length_c   1.000
_cell.angle_alpha   90.00
_cell.angle_beta   90.00
_cell.angle_gamma   90.00
#
_symmetry.space_group_name_H-M   'P 1'
#
loop_
_entity.id
_entity.type
_entity.pdbx_description
1 polymer ?
#
loop_
_entity_poly.entity_id
_entity_poly.type
_entity_poly.pdbx_seq_one_letter_code
_entity_poly.pdbx_strand_id
1 'polypeptide(L)'
;MAITLRVKSNYGGNLVSQKYQPIETPVLEDTDQSDCLELVNDRIDVLRDAGKLPRALDFYTNGTSAAILLAENNAASLPPLVVISSNRSDWIASGFARGADLLQDLGQTHFANVSDLQAFNARTQQNPSGQSVPDTRPVPAWYYPGRVNDANRRIYLIVHALEYPKYWKVLHTVPNLHVIGWSFHNDAGWLLGGNYPYVGFGASRYAAIEFCKWLRRSSNNRWNYAWLVDDNVYHLNAFRGLAAAEGAMLARGFIGMGFGSETATDTTDSIIADRQAHRRLLGSPGGDYLNSVFRTDRVLQQAVLWNIDWLDQNNLNFSPYFIASAEDTSLTNYLDIKRHAFGITTESTILKQTNSYFDSDEKGKVLNSIRYNYERWYAITEGTKSVINQGAAATPVSLKDFIVNSVFPVSQIASQAGNAEARNRAICQAVESIIAAGVKKAGFIPDKLFQPNGNNQQVTNIT
;
A
#
# COMPACT_ATOMS: atom_id res chain seq x y z
N MET A 1 -1.14 32.36 -4.00
CA MET A 1 -0.94 32.59 -5.45
C MET A 1 -1.44 31.32 -6.13
N ALA A 2 -2.00 31.34 -7.34
CA ALA A 2 -2.53 30.09 -7.88
C ALA A 2 -1.40 29.11 -8.26
N ILE A 3 -1.45 27.87 -7.75
CA ILE A 3 -0.43 26.84 -8.03
C ILE A 3 -0.48 26.49 -9.52
N THR A 4 0.67 26.48 -10.18
CA THR A 4 0.76 26.10 -11.60
C THR A 4 0.81 24.58 -11.75
N LEU A 5 -0.14 24.02 -12.50
CA LEU A 5 -0.31 22.60 -12.73
C LEU A 5 -0.23 22.26 -14.21
N ARG A 6 0.30 21.07 -14.52
CA ARG A 6 0.32 20.51 -15.87
C ARG A 6 -0.45 19.22 -15.94
N VAL A 7 -1.25 19.08 -16.99
CA VAL A 7 -2.06 17.88 -17.23
C VAL A 7 -1.17 16.68 -17.53
N LYS A 8 -1.51 15.52 -16.96
CA LYS A 8 -0.90 14.25 -17.32
C LYS A 8 -1.78 13.48 -18.31
N SER A 9 -1.45 13.53 -19.59
CA SER A 9 -2.29 12.97 -20.68
C SER A 9 -2.51 11.45 -20.61
N ASN A 10 -1.62 10.71 -19.96
CA ASN A 10 -1.79 9.27 -19.75
C ASN A 10 -2.49 8.92 -18.43
N TYR A 11 -3.13 9.88 -17.75
CA TYR A 11 -3.94 9.62 -16.55
C TYR A 11 -5.00 8.55 -16.80
N GLY A 12 -5.14 7.60 -15.86
CA GLY A 12 -6.04 6.46 -15.96
C GLY A 12 -5.49 5.28 -16.79
N GLY A 13 -4.24 5.36 -17.24
CA GLY A 13 -3.56 4.24 -17.92
C GLY A 13 -3.20 3.07 -17.01
N ASN A 14 -2.57 2.04 -17.59
CA ASN A 14 -2.29 0.77 -16.91
C ASN A 14 -1.12 0.83 -15.92
N LEU A 15 -0.28 1.86 -15.99
CA LEU A 15 0.85 1.98 -15.06
C LEU A 15 0.39 2.58 -13.73
N VAL A 16 1.02 2.21 -12.61
CA VAL A 16 0.70 2.81 -11.29
C VAL A 16 0.88 4.32 -11.32
N SER A 17 1.95 4.79 -11.97
CA SER A 17 2.23 6.22 -12.18
C SER A 17 1.22 6.92 -13.10
N GLN A 18 0.36 6.18 -13.80
CA GLN A 18 -0.68 6.70 -14.67
C GLN A 18 -2.06 6.65 -14.00
N LYS A 19 -2.34 5.58 -13.26
CA LYS A 19 -3.65 5.29 -12.66
C LYS A 19 -4.06 6.29 -11.59
N TYR A 20 -3.11 6.81 -10.82
CA TYR A 20 -3.37 7.61 -9.61
C TYR A 20 -2.87 9.05 -9.68
N GLN A 21 -2.48 9.52 -10.86
CA GLN A 21 -1.79 10.79 -11.03
C GLN A 21 -2.40 11.62 -12.18
N PRO A 22 -3.39 12.49 -11.90
CA PRO A 22 -4.07 13.30 -12.93
C PRO A 22 -3.22 14.45 -13.47
N ILE A 23 -2.17 14.84 -12.74
CA ILE A 23 -1.29 15.96 -13.05
C ILE A 23 0.18 15.51 -13.08
N GLU A 24 1.04 16.18 -13.85
CA GLU A 24 2.48 15.98 -13.68
C GLU A 24 2.92 16.39 -12.27
N THR A 25 4.06 15.89 -11.79
CA THR A 25 4.59 16.28 -10.48
C THR A 25 4.75 17.81 -10.44
N PRO A 26 4.05 18.52 -9.53
CA PRO A 26 4.10 19.98 -9.51
C PRO A 26 5.51 20.50 -9.23
N VAL A 27 5.90 21.53 -9.96
CA VAL A 27 7.08 22.34 -9.64
C VAL A 27 6.56 23.51 -8.81
N LEU A 28 6.72 23.41 -7.49
CA LEU A 28 6.25 24.44 -6.56
C LEU A 28 7.28 25.56 -6.45
N GLU A 29 6.82 26.79 -6.38
CA GLU A 29 7.61 28.00 -6.11
C GLU A 29 7.44 28.44 -4.65
N ASP A 30 8.32 29.30 -4.14
CA ASP A 30 8.27 29.75 -2.73
C ASP A 30 6.94 30.46 -2.40
N THR A 31 6.34 31.10 -3.40
CA THR A 31 5.03 31.75 -3.31
C THR A 31 3.85 30.78 -3.15
N ASP A 32 4.05 29.48 -3.38
CA ASP A 32 3.00 28.45 -3.23
C ASP A 32 2.91 27.90 -1.80
N GLN A 33 3.80 28.34 -0.89
CA GLN A 33 3.88 27.83 0.48
C GLN A 33 2.53 27.95 1.21
N SER A 34 1.89 29.11 1.13
CA SER A 34 0.60 29.36 1.80
C SER A 34 -0.50 28.45 1.27
N ASP A 35 -0.55 28.25 -0.05
CA ASP A 35 -1.58 27.42 -0.70
C ASP A 35 -1.38 25.93 -0.36
N CYS A 36 -0.13 25.47 -0.24
CA CYS A 36 0.18 24.11 0.22
C CYS A 36 -0.19 23.89 1.69
N LEU A 37 0.13 24.85 2.58
CA LEU A 37 -0.24 24.78 3.99
C LEU A 37 -1.76 24.78 4.18
N GLU A 38 -2.48 25.62 3.42
CA GLU A 38 -3.94 25.68 3.45
C GLU A 38 -4.55 24.34 3.04
N LEU A 39 -4.09 23.74 1.92
CA LEU A 39 -4.54 22.42 1.46
C LEU A 39 -4.36 21.31 2.52
N VAL A 40 -3.21 21.28 3.19
CA VAL A 40 -2.96 20.27 4.23
C VAL A 40 -3.82 20.51 5.48
N ASN A 41 -3.88 21.76 5.94
CA ASN A 41 -4.66 22.10 7.12
C ASN A 41 -6.15 21.86 6.88
N ASP A 42 -6.69 22.18 5.70
CA ASP A 42 -8.07 21.87 5.33
C ASP A 42 -8.36 20.38 5.46
N ARG A 43 -7.45 19.51 4.99
CA ARG A 43 -7.62 18.05 5.14
C ARG A 43 -7.62 17.60 6.60
N ILE A 44 -6.67 18.11 7.37
CA ILE A 44 -6.54 17.79 8.80
C ILE A 44 -7.81 18.24 9.53
N ASP A 45 -8.29 19.43 9.23
CA ASP A 45 -9.43 20.07 9.86
C ASP A 45 -10.75 19.37 9.49
N VAL A 46 -10.95 18.98 8.23
CA VAL A 46 -12.11 18.17 7.81
C VAL A 46 -12.22 16.88 8.62
N LEU A 47 -11.13 16.16 8.83
CA LEU A 47 -11.17 14.94 9.64
C LEU A 47 -11.28 15.22 11.13
N ARG A 48 -10.64 16.28 11.64
CA ARG A 48 -10.75 16.68 13.04
C ARG A 48 -12.17 17.09 13.40
N ASP A 49 -12.79 17.92 12.58
CA ASP A 49 -14.10 18.52 12.84
C ASP A 49 -15.22 17.48 12.62
N ALA A 50 -15.02 16.52 11.71
CA ALA A 50 -15.84 15.31 11.62
C ALA A 50 -15.55 14.29 12.75
N GLY A 51 -14.67 14.65 13.67
CA GLY A 51 -14.23 13.84 14.79
C GLY A 51 -13.53 12.56 14.39
N LYS A 52 -13.03 12.38 13.17
CA LYS A 52 -12.44 11.12 12.66
C LYS A 52 -10.99 10.91 13.06
N LEU A 53 -10.20 11.98 13.19
CA LEU A 53 -8.80 11.93 13.63
C LEU A 53 -8.44 13.13 14.52
N PRO A 54 -7.53 12.97 15.50
CA PRO A 54 -6.96 11.71 15.96
C PRO A 54 -7.99 10.87 16.73
N ARG A 55 -7.90 9.55 16.62
CA ARG A 55 -8.73 8.58 17.35
C ARG A 55 -7.91 7.35 17.70
N ALA A 56 -8.30 6.61 18.73
CA ALA A 56 -7.75 5.27 18.98
C ALA A 56 -7.92 4.38 17.74
N LEU A 57 -6.99 3.45 17.56
CA LEU A 57 -7.01 2.49 16.46
C LEU A 57 -7.29 1.10 17.05
N ASP A 58 -8.37 0.47 16.62
CA ASP A 58 -8.77 -0.86 17.06
C ASP A 58 -8.33 -1.90 16.02
N PHE A 59 -7.74 -2.98 16.53
CA PHE A 59 -7.40 -4.17 15.78
C PHE A 59 -8.31 -5.33 16.21
N TYR A 60 -8.76 -6.12 15.23
CA TYR A 60 -9.70 -7.22 15.41
C TYR A 60 -9.07 -8.53 14.97
N THR A 61 -9.16 -9.55 15.81
CA THR A 61 -8.70 -10.90 15.46
C THR A 61 -9.53 -11.98 16.17
N ASN A 62 -9.69 -13.15 15.56
CA ASN A 62 -10.50 -14.25 16.07
C ASN A 62 -9.67 -15.24 16.93
N GLY A 63 -8.43 -14.86 17.26
CA GLY A 63 -7.63 -15.49 18.31
C GLY A 63 -7.49 -14.52 19.48
N THR A 64 -6.96 -14.98 20.62
CA THR A 64 -6.55 -14.00 21.65
C THR A 64 -5.32 -13.27 21.14
N SER A 65 -5.22 -11.97 21.40
CA SER A 65 -3.95 -11.23 21.22
C SER A 65 -2.77 -11.97 21.86
N ALA A 66 -3.01 -12.70 22.96
CA ALA A 66 -2.05 -13.60 23.58
C ALA A 66 -1.50 -14.70 22.65
N ALA A 67 -2.27 -15.26 21.72
CA ALA A 67 -1.79 -16.27 20.77
C ALA A 67 -0.82 -15.68 19.74
N ILE A 68 -1.12 -14.49 19.21
CA ILE A 68 -0.22 -13.72 18.34
C ILE A 68 1.07 -13.39 19.11
N LEU A 69 0.94 -12.86 20.33
CA LEU A 69 2.08 -12.50 21.16
C LEU A 69 2.91 -13.71 21.58
N LEU A 70 2.30 -14.87 21.84
CA LEU A 70 3.02 -16.09 22.16
C LEU A 70 3.91 -16.52 20.99
N ALA A 71 3.39 -16.45 19.76
CA ALA A 71 4.14 -16.78 18.56
C ALA A 71 5.30 -15.80 18.32
N GLU A 72 5.05 -14.50 18.52
CA GLU A 72 6.07 -13.45 18.34
C GLU A 72 7.09 -13.37 19.47
N ASN A 73 6.74 -13.80 20.68
CA ASN A 73 7.65 -13.80 21.83
C ASN A 73 8.73 -14.88 21.75
N ASN A 74 8.67 -15.78 20.76
CA ASN A 74 9.72 -16.77 20.52
C ASN A 74 11.06 -16.08 20.24
N ALA A 75 12.14 -16.56 20.85
CA ALA A 75 13.49 -16.00 20.67
C ALA A 75 14.02 -16.07 19.23
N ALA A 76 13.48 -16.98 18.42
CA ALA A 76 13.80 -17.10 17.00
C ALA A 76 12.91 -16.24 16.09
N SER A 77 11.92 -15.50 16.62
CA SER A 77 10.98 -14.74 15.79
C SER A 77 11.70 -13.75 14.89
N LEU A 78 11.38 -13.80 13.59
CA LEU A 78 11.97 -12.95 12.56
C LEU A 78 11.04 -11.77 12.24
N PRO A 79 11.58 -10.69 11.63
CA PRO A 79 10.77 -9.58 11.11
C PRO A 79 9.51 -10.07 10.36
N PRO A 80 8.29 -9.66 10.73
CA PRO A 80 7.09 -10.18 10.11
C PRO A 80 6.89 -9.64 8.69
N LEU A 81 6.07 -10.34 7.92
CA LEU A 81 5.52 -9.88 6.63
C LEU A 81 4.12 -9.33 6.87
N VAL A 82 3.93 -8.03 6.71
CA VAL A 82 2.67 -7.33 6.89
C VAL A 82 2.12 -6.94 5.53
N VAL A 83 1.06 -7.63 5.13
CA VAL A 83 0.43 -7.50 3.82
C VAL A 83 -0.77 -6.59 3.96
N ILE A 84 -0.85 -5.54 3.14
CA ILE A 84 -1.98 -4.62 3.12
C ILE A 84 -2.90 -5.02 1.99
N SER A 85 -4.16 -5.30 2.31
CA SER A 85 -5.13 -5.77 1.32
C SER A 85 -6.49 -5.09 1.49
N SER A 86 -7.19 -4.97 0.37
CA SER A 86 -8.62 -4.66 0.35
C SER A 86 -9.31 -5.41 -0.78
N ASN A 87 -10.46 -5.98 -0.50
CA ASN A 87 -11.37 -6.60 -1.46
C ASN A 87 -10.76 -7.66 -2.39
N ARG A 88 -9.87 -8.51 -1.85
CA ARG A 88 -9.11 -9.54 -2.59
C ARG A 88 -9.00 -10.87 -1.84
N SER A 89 -9.90 -11.16 -0.92
CA SER A 89 -9.81 -12.39 -0.13
C SER A 89 -9.87 -13.65 -1.01
N ASP A 90 -10.74 -13.67 -2.03
CA ASP A 90 -10.88 -14.79 -2.96
C ASP A 90 -9.68 -14.89 -3.92
N TRP A 91 -9.14 -13.75 -4.36
CA TRP A 91 -7.94 -13.70 -5.20
C TRP A 91 -6.73 -14.31 -4.49
N ILE A 92 -6.50 -13.94 -3.22
CA ILE A 92 -5.41 -14.46 -2.40
C ILE A 92 -5.60 -15.96 -2.15
N ALA A 93 -6.80 -16.37 -1.71
CA ALA A 93 -7.12 -17.77 -1.46
C ALA A 93 -6.93 -18.64 -2.72
N SER A 94 -7.34 -18.13 -3.89
CA SER A 94 -7.16 -18.82 -5.17
C SER A 94 -5.68 -18.97 -5.56
N GLY A 95 -4.88 -17.94 -5.34
CA GLY A 95 -3.42 -18.00 -5.57
C GLY A 95 -2.72 -18.97 -4.62
N PHE A 96 -3.16 -19.03 -3.36
CA PHE A 96 -2.63 -19.99 -2.38
C PHE A 96 -3.03 -21.42 -2.70
N ALA A 97 -4.28 -21.65 -3.12
CA ALA A 97 -4.74 -22.95 -3.60
C ALA A 97 -3.93 -23.43 -4.81
N ARG A 98 -3.68 -22.54 -5.79
CA ARG A 98 -2.76 -22.85 -6.90
C ARG A 98 -1.36 -23.21 -6.41
N GLY A 99 -0.84 -22.50 -5.41
CA GLY A 99 0.47 -22.78 -4.83
C GLY A 99 0.54 -24.14 -4.15
N ALA A 100 -0.48 -24.51 -3.38
CA ALA A 100 -0.59 -25.83 -2.76
C ALA A 100 -0.67 -26.95 -3.81
N ASP A 101 -1.48 -26.75 -4.85
CA ASP A 101 -1.59 -27.69 -5.98
C ASP A 101 -0.25 -27.90 -6.70
N LEU A 102 0.50 -26.82 -6.97
CA LEU A 102 1.84 -26.90 -7.56
C LEU A 102 2.82 -27.68 -6.68
N LEU A 103 2.79 -27.44 -5.36
CA LEU A 103 3.63 -28.17 -4.41
C LEU A 103 3.29 -29.66 -4.38
N GLN A 104 2.00 -30.00 -4.44
CA GLN A 104 1.53 -31.39 -4.55
C GLN A 104 2.04 -32.04 -5.84
N ASP A 105 1.91 -31.37 -6.99
CA ASP A 105 2.39 -31.87 -8.28
C ASP A 105 3.92 -32.08 -8.28
N LEU A 106 4.66 -31.25 -7.54
CA LEU A 106 6.12 -31.35 -7.36
C LEU A 106 6.56 -32.37 -6.29
N GLY A 107 5.63 -32.93 -5.51
CA GLY A 107 5.95 -33.79 -4.36
C GLY A 107 6.69 -33.05 -3.23
N GLN A 108 6.43 -31.76 -3.06
CA GLN A 108 7.08 -30.88 -2.09
C GLN A 108 6.08 -30.33 -1.08
N THR A 109 6.55 -29.96 0.11
CA THR A 109 5.72 -29.27 1.12
C THR A 109 5.86 -27.76 1.07
N HIS A 110 6.93 -27.26 0.45
CA HIS A 110 7.26 -25.85 0.33
C HIS A 110 8.15 -25.62 -0.90
N PHE A 111 8.11 -24.41 -1.44
CA PHE A 111 9.09 -23.95 -2.42
C PHE A 111 10.41 -23.64 -1.72
N ALA A 112 11.50 -23.54 -2.48
CA ALA A 112 12.82 -23.28 -1.89
C ALA A 112 12.87 -21.96 -1.10
N ASN A 113 12.22 -20.91 -1.63
CA ASN A 113 12.05 -19.60 -1.00
C ASN A 113 11.10 -18.73 -1.84
N VAL A 114 10.94 -17.47 -1.42
CA VAL A 114 10.12 -16.47 -2.12
C VAL A 114 10.61 -16.13 -3.54
N SER A 115 11.82 -16.50 -3.93
CA SER A 115 12.37 -16.30 -5.28
C SER A 115 12.31 -17.56 -6.15
N ASP A 116 11.74 -18.67 -5.67
CA ASP A 116 11.64 -19.91 -6.41
C ASP A 116 10.69 -19.78 -7.61
N LEU A 117 11.22 -19.98 -8.82
CA LEU A 117 10.47 -19.83 -10.06
C LEU A 117 9.53 -21.00 -10.36
N GLN A 118 9.61 -22.10 -9.60
CA GLN A 118 8.64 -23.21 -9.71
C GLN A 118 7.23 -22.78 -9.29
N ALA A 119 7.10 -21.72 -8.48
CA ALA A 119 5.80 -21.11 -8.15
C ALA A 119 5.04 -20.58 -9.37
N PHE A 120 5.72 -20.42 -10.51
CA PHE A 120 5.15 -19.91 -11.76
C PHE A 120 5.05 -20.99 -12.85
N ASN A 121 5.20 -22.27 -12.49
CA ASN A 121 5.06 -23.33 -13.47
C ASN A 121 3.62 -23.37 -14.04
N ALA A 122 3.52 -23.71 -15.32
CA ALA A 122 2.24 -23.93 -15.97
C ALA A 122 1.56 -25.15 -15.37
N ARG A 123 0.24 -25.07 -15.18
CA ARG A 123 -0.60 -26.15 -14.69
C ARG A 123 -1.86 -26.24 -15.52
N THR A 124 -2.42 -27.43 -15.63
CA THR A 124 -3.77 -27.65 -16.15
C THR A 124 -4.70 -28.14 -15.04
N GLN A 125 -5.97 -27.83 -15.16
CA GLN A 125 -7.04 -28.30 -14.28
C GLN A 125 -8.16 -28.92 -15.13
N GLN A 126 -8.96 -29.79 -14.53
CA GLN A 126 -10.17 -30.29 -15.19
C GLN A 126 -11.31 -29.27 -15.02
N ASN A 127 -11.96 -28.91 -16.12
CA ASN A 127 -13.20 -28.12 -16.06
C ASN A 127 -14.40 -29.02 -15.65
N PRO A 128 -15.61 -28.47 -15.43
CA PRO A 128 -16.79 -29.26 -15.05
C PRO A 128 -17.18 -30.37 -16.05
N SER A 129 -16.75 -30.27 -17.30
CA SER A 129 -16.95 -31.31 -18.33
C SER A 129 -15.81 -32.34 -18.40
N GLY A 130 -14.86 -32.31 -17.45
CA GLY A 130 -13.71 -33.24 -17.39
C GLY A 130 -12.58 -32.95 -18.37
N GLN A 131 -12.64 -31.83 -19.11
CA GLN A 131 -11.60 -31.45 -20.06
C GLN A 131 -10.44 -30.74 -19.33
N SER A 132 -9.20 -31.13 -19.64
CA SER A 132 -8.01 -30.42 -19.20
C SER A 132 -7.92 -29.04 -19.86
N VAL A 133 -7.91 -27.99 -19.04
CA VAL A 133 -7.78 -26.59 -19.44
C VAL A 133 -6.65 -25.91 -18.67
N PRO A 134 -6.04 -24.83 -19.19
CA PRO A 134 -5.05 -24.06 -18.44
C PRO A 134 -5.60 -23.57 -17.10
N ASP A 135 -4.79 -23.65 -16.06
CA ASP A 135 -5.12 -23.04 -14.77
C ASP A 135 -4.90 -21.53 -14.85
N THR A 136 -6.00 -20.78 -14.77
CA THR A 136 -6.04 -19.31 -14.88
C THR A 136 -6.09 -18.61 -13.53
N ARG A 137 -6.08 -19.36 -12.41
CA ARG A 137 -6.02 -18.77 -11.07
C ARG A 137 -4.76 -17.92 -10.91
N PRO A 138 -4.79 -16.88 -10.05
CA PRO A 138 -3.62 -16.06 -9.75
C PRO A 138 -2.40 -16.92 -9.40
N VAL A 139 -1.19 -16.43 -9.70
CA VAL A 139 0.01 -17.14 -9.25
C VAL A 139 0.15 -16.97 -7.73
N PRO A 140 0.83 -17.88 -7.02
CA PRO A 140 0.99 -17.75 -5.57
C PRO A 140 1.70 -16.44 -5.24
N ALA A 141 1.11 -15.60 -4.40
CA ALA A 141 1.69 -14.30 -4.05
C ALA A 141 3.06 -14.47 -3.35
N TRP A 142 3.88 -13.41 -3.34
CA TRP A 142 5.23 -13.45 -2.78
C TRP A 142 5.26 -13.85 -1.30
N TYR A 143 4.23 -13.44 -0.55
CA TYR A 143 4.03 -13.74 0.87
C TYR A 143 3.26 -15.06 1.13
N TYR A 144 2.99 -15.89 0.13
CA TYR A 144 2.37 -17.21 0.36
C TYR A 144 3.22 -18.02 1.35
N PRO A 145 2.67 -18.57 2.45
CA PRO A 145 3.48 -19.30 3.44
C PRO A 145 4.34 -20.42 2.86
N GLY A 146 3.84 -21.14 1.86
CA GLY A 146 4.61 -22.18 1.16
C GLY A 146 5.81 -21.64 0.37
N ARG A 147 5.86 -20.34 0.07
CA ARG A 147 7.01 -19.64 -0.52
C ARG A 147 7.92 -19.00 0.53
N VAL A 148 7.34 -18.40 1.57
CA VAL A 148 8.11 -17.84 2.69
C VAL A 148 8.94 -18.92 3.36
N ASN A 149 8.34 -20.11 3.57
CA ASN A 149 8.99 -21.32 4.05
C ASN A 149 9.86 -21.08 5.31
N ASP A 150 9.34 -20.30 6.24
CA ASP A 150 10.02 -20.00 7.50
C ASP A 150 9.00 -20.01 8.64
N ALA A 151 9.16 -20.97 9.57
CA ALA A 151 8.26 -21.12 10.70
C ALA A 151 8.40 -20.00 11.76
N ASN A 152 9.50 -19.25 11.72
CA ASN A 152 9.76 -18.14 12.62
C ASN A 152 9.30 -16.79 12.04
N ARG A 153 8.83 -16.76 10.79
CA ARG A 153 8.34 -15.55 10.15
C ARG A 153 6.83 -15.60 9.98
N ARG A 154 6.13 -14.71 10.69
CA ARG A 154 4.68 -14.59 10.61
C ARG A 154 4.26 -13.69 9.46
N ILE A 155 3.08 -14.00 8.91
CA ILE A 155 2.43 -13.18 7.90
C ILE A 155 1.16 -12.59 8.51
N TYR A 156 1.04 -11.27 8.52
CA TYR A 156 -0.15 -10.57 8.97
C TYR A 156 -0.83 -9.90 7.77
N LEU A 157 -2.07 -10.27 7.51
CA LEU A 157 -2.87 -9.66 6.47
C LEU A 157 -3.77 -8.59 7.10
N ILE A 158 -3.40 -7.33 6.90
CA ILE A 158 -4.08 -6.16 7.45
C ILE A 158 -5.20 -5.73 6.50
N VAL A 159 -6.43 -5.78 7.00
CA VAL A 159 -7.65 -5.47 6.24
C VAL A 159 -8.56 -4.58 7.05
N HIS A 160 -9.39 -3.77 6.38
CA HIS A 160 -10.36 -2.97 7.12
C HIS A 160 -11.35 -3.88 7.87
N ALA A 161 -11.79 -3.50 9.07
CA ALA A 161 -12.62 -4.31 9.95
C ALA A 161 -13.92 -4.82 9.30
N LEU A 162 -14.49 -4.03 8.37
CA LEU A 162 -15.66 -4.47 7.58
C LEU A 162 -15.38 -5.67 6.65
N GLU A 163 -14.13 -5.86 6.22
CA GLU A 163 -13.71 -7.01 5.39
C GLU A 163 -13.15 -8.14 6.23
N TYR A 164 -12.83 -7.90 7.50
CA TYR A 164 -12.23 -8.90 8.38
C TYR A 164 -12.95 -10.26 8.35
N PRO A 165 -14.30 -10.35 8.50
CA PRO A 165 -14.98 -11.63 8.53
C PRO A 165 -14.80 -12.46 7.25
N LYS A 166 -14.73 -11.82 6.07
CA LYS A 166 -14.58 -12.55 4.80
C LYS A 166 -13.16 -13.07 4.61
N TYR A 167 -12.15 -12.25 4.92
CA TYR A 167 -10.75 -12.67 4.86
C TYR A 167 -10.49 -13.80 5.85
N TRP A 168 -11.03 -13.68 7.07
CA TRP A 168 -10.91 -14.75 8.06
C TRP A 168 -11.57 -16.04 7.57
N LYS A 169 -12.79 -15.98 7.03
CA LYS A 169 -13.52 -17.16 6.52
C LYS A 169 -12.69 -17.99 5.54
N VAL A 170 -11.99 -17.35 4.61
CA VAL A 170 -11.25 -18.06 3.55
C VAL A 170 -9.77 -18.34 3.87
N LEU A 171 -9.17 -17.62 4.83
CA LEU A 171 -7.72 -17.70 5.08
C LEU A 171 -7.33 -18.18 6.49
N HIS A 172 -8.27 -18.35 7.43
CA HIS A 172 -7.94 -18.69 8.82
C HIS A 172 -7.23 -20.04 9.00
N THR A 173 -7.36 -20.97 8.05
CA THR A 173 -6.70 -22.28 8.09
C THR A 173 -5.29 -22.25 7.50
N VAL A 174 -4.87 -21.12 6.91
CA VAL A 174 -3.56 -21.01 6.27
C VAL A 174 -2.48 -20.94 7.35
N PRO A 175 -1.50 -21.88 7.37
CA PRO A 175 -0.47 -21.89 8.40
C PRO A 175 0.37 -20.61 8.40
N ASN A 176 0.75 -20.15 9.61
CA ASN A 176 1.59 -18.97 9.84
C ASN A 176 1.04 -17.64 9.31
N LEU A 177 -0.23 -17.60 8.91
CA LEU A 177 -0.93 -16.40 8.46
C LEU A 177 -2.01 -16.00 9.47
N HIS A 178 -2.05 -14.71 9.80
CA HIS A 178 -3.06 -14.12 10.65
C HIS A 178 -3.75 -12.97 9.91
N VAL A 179 -5.08 -13.03 9.83
CA VAL A 179 -5.87 -11.88 9.36
C VAL A 179 -6.10 -10.95 10.54
N ILE A 180 -5.84 -9.66 10.35
CA ILE A 180 -6.04 -8.60 11.35
C ILE A 180 -6.95 -7.53 10.73
N GLY A 181 -8.13 -7.35 11.32
CA GLY A 181 -9.03 -6.25 10.99
C GLY A 181 -8.55 -4.95 11.63
N TRP A 182 -8.73 -3.80 11.00
CA TRP A 182 -8.45 -2.49 11.60
C TRP A 182 -9.62 -1.53 11.45
N SER A 183 -9.81 -0.64 12.42
CA SER A 183 -10.71 0.52 12.30
C SER A 183 -10.31 1.60 13.30
N PHE A 184 -10.55 2.87 12.97
CA PHE A 184 -10.49 3.92 13.99
C PHE A 184 -11.71 3.78 14.91
N HIS A 185 -11.45 3.88 16.21
CA HIS A 185 -12.43 3.65 17.27
C HIS A 185 -13.71 4.45 17.05
N ASN A 186 -14.85 3.84 17.35
CA ASN A 186 -16.16 4.48 17.19
C ASN A 186 -16.94 4.44 18.51
N ASP A 187 -16.98 5.59 19.19
CA ASP A 187 -17.67 5.77 20.47
C ASP A 187 -19.19 5.50 20.40
N ALA A 188 -19.81 5.56 19.21
CA ALA A 188 -21.26 5.42 19.01
C ALA A 188 -21.72 3.99 18.61
N GLY A 189 -20.81 3.02 18.60
CA GLY A 189 -21.07 1.68 18.08
C GLY A 189 -21.12 1.64 16.55
N TRP A 190 -20.54 0.59 15.97
CA TRP A 190 -20.37 0.40 14.52
C TRP A 190 -21.67 0.33 13.70
N LEU A 191 -22.81 -0.01 14.31
CA LEU A 191 -24.06 -0.31 13.61
C LEU A 191 -25.11 0.82 13.62
N LEU A 192 -25.02 1.82 14.51
CA LEU A 192 -26.15 2.72 14.79
C LEU A 192 -25.89 4.23 14.60
N GLY A 193 -24.67 4.65 14.26
CA GLY A 193 -24.29 6.06 14.40
C GLY A 193 -24.22 6.94 13.14
N GLY A 194 -24.47 6.45 11.92
CA GLY A 194 -24.23 7.25 10.69
C GLY A 194 -22.76 7.72 10.51
N ASN A 195 -21.87 7.31 11.40
CA ASN A 195 -20.44 7.54 11.37
C ASN A 195 -19.81 6.47 10.50
N TYR A 196 -19.62 6.76 9.21
CA TYR A 196 -18.82 5.88 8.36
C TYR A 196 -17.44 5.63 9.00
N PRO A 197 -16.95 4.37 9.04
CA PRO A 197 -15.58 4.09 9.47
C PRO A 197 -14.61 4.74 8.47
N TYR A 198 -13.48 5.27 8.96
CA TYR A 198 -12.54 5.98 8.10
C TYR A 198 -11.73 5.00 7.23
N VAL A 199 -11.54 5.35 5.95
CA VAL A 199 -10.88 4.51 4.94
C VAL A 199 -9.96 5.35 4.06
N GLY A 200 -9.02 4.69 3.38
CA GLY A 200 -8.10 5.34 2.44
C GLY A 200 -6.79 4.56 2.30
N PHE A 201 -5.97 4.92 1.31
CA PHE A 201 -4.64 4.32 1.17
C PHE A 201 -3.71 4.71 2.33
N GLY A 202 -3.69 6.00 2.72
CA GLY A 202 -2.94 6.49 3.86
C GLY A 202 -3.38 5.84 5.18
N ALA A 203 -4.69 5.76 5.44
CA ALA A 203 -5.24 5.12 6.63
C ALA A 203 -4.88 3.63 6.74
N SER A 204 -4.94 2.88 5.64
CA SER A 204 -4.58 1.45 5.60
C SER A 204 -3.11 1.22 5.95
N ARG A 205 -2.20 2.02 5.36
CA ARG A 205 -0.76 1.94 5.63
C ARG A 205 -0.41 2.43 7.04
N TYR A 206 -1.08 3.48 7.50
CA TYR A 206 -1.00 3.96 8.88
C TYR A 206 -1.30 2.83 9.86
N ALA A 207 -2.43 2.15 9.67
CA ALA A 207 -2.84 1.05 10.52
C ALA A 207 -1.86 -0.13 10.50
N ALA A 208 -1.27 -0.45 9.34
CA ALA A 208 -0.27 -1.51 9.22
C ALA A 208 1.01 -1.20 10.03
N ILE A 209 1.53 0.03 9.96
CA ILE A 209 2.69 0.44 10.77
C ILE A 209 2.34 0.48 12.25
N GLU A 210 1.17 1.02 12.64
CA GLU A 210 0.78 1.05 14.06
C GLU A 210 0.58 -0.37 14.63
N PHE A 211 0.08 -1.31 13.81
CA PHE A 211 0.05 -2.72 14.19
C PHE A 211 1.47 -3.26 14.43
N CYS A 212 2.43 -2.98 13.55
CA CYS A 212 3.82 -3.40 13.74
C CYS A 212 4.44 -2.82 15.01
N LYS A 213 4.22 -1.53 15.28
CA LYS A 213 4.71 -0.85 16.49
C LYS A 213 4.12 -1.49 17.74
N TRP A 214 2.79 -1.68 17.77
CA TRP A 214 2.11 -2.38 18.86
C TRP A 214 2.66 -3.80 19.07
N LEU A 215 2.79 -4.56 17.98
CA LEU A 215 3.23 -5.94 18.01
C LEU A 215 4.64 -6.04 18.62
N ARG A 216 5.57 -5.20 18.15
CA ARG A 216 6.95 -5.14 18.64
C ARG A 216 7.01 -4.83 20.13
N ARG A 217 6.33 -3.77 20.58
CA ARG A 217 6.32 -3.38 22.00
C ARG A 217 5.76 -4.51 22.88
N SER A 218 4.74 -5.18 22.38
CA SER A 218 4.04 -6.25 23.10
C SER A 218 4.75 -7.61 23.04
N SER A 219 5.73 -7.77 22.12
CA SER A 219 6.52 -8.99 21.93
C SER A 219 7.95 -8.89 22.48
N ASN A 220 8.16 -8.12 23.56
CA ASN A 220 9.49 -7.92 24.14
C ASN A 220 10.54 -7.40 23.13
N ASN A 221 10.10 -6.61 22.14
CA ASN A 221 10.95 -6.01 21.11
C ASN A 221 11.83 -7.05 20.36
N ARG A 222 11.30 -8.23 20.01
CA ARG A 222 12.07 -9.32 19.38
C ARG A 222 12.79 -8.94 18.09
N TRP A 223 12.18 -8.07 17.31
CA TRP A 223 12.71 -7.60 16.03
C TRP A 223 12.55 -6.08 15.96
N ASN A 224 13.36 -5.42 15.13
CA ASN A 224 13.27 -3.98 14.89
C ASN A 224 12.65 -3.64 13.53
N TYR A 225 12.47 -4.63 12.67
CA TYR A 225 12.05 -4.44 11.29
C TYR A 225 10.77 -5.21 10.99
N ALA A 226 10.00 -4.71 10.03
CA ALA A 226 8.88 -5.44 9.43
C ALA A 226 8.79 -5.12 7.93
N TRP A 227 8.39 -6.12 7.16
CA TRP A 227 8.13 -5.97 5.73
C TRP A 227 6.70 -5.48 5.54
N LEU A 228 6.49 -4.38 4.81
CA LEU A 228 5.19 -3.98 4.32
C LEU A 228 5.08 -4.31 2.83
N VAL A 229 4.05 -5.07 2.46
CA VAL A 229 3.89 -5.60 1.10
C VAL A 229 2.47 -5.36 0.60
N ASP A 230 2.33 -4.88 -0.62
CA ASP A 230 1.05 -4.85 -1.32
C ASP A 230 0.61 -6.29 -1.64
N ASP A 231 -0.68 -6.58 -1.43
CA ASP A 231 -1.29 -7.89 -1.63
C ASP A 231 -1.10 -8.54 -3.01
N ASN A 232 -0.84 -7.77 -4.08
CA ASN A 232 -0.63 -8.29 -5.43
C ASN A 232 0.84 -8.34 -5.89
N VAL A 233 1.79 -8.21 -4.98
CA VAL A 233 3.20 -8.52 -5.27
C VAL A 233 3.34 -10.04 -5.39
N TYR A 234 3.75 -10.50 -6.58
CA TYR A 234 3.95 -11.93 -6.82
C TYR A 234 5.43 -12.30 -6.90
N HIS A 235 6.34 -11.36 -7.19
CA HIS A 235 7.77 -11.68 -7.30
C HIS A 235 8.63 -10.45 -7.10
N LEU A 236 9.83 -10.64 -6.54
CA LEU A 236 10.92 -9.68 -6.63
C LEU A 236 12.03 -10.33 -7.47
N ASN A 237 12.21 -9.84 -8.69
CA ASN A 237 13.25 -10.29 -9.61
C ASN A 237 14.63 -10.12 -8.99
N ALA A 238 15.49 -11.13 -9.15
CA ALA A 238 16.86 -11.14 -8.64
C ALA A 238 16.96 -10.86 -7.13
N PHE A 239 15.93 -11.24 -6.35
CA PHE A 239 15.90 -11.00 -4.92
C PHE A 239 16.85 -11.94 -4.16
N ARG A 240 17.79 -11.37 -3.39
CA ARG A 240 18.84 -12.09 -2.67
C ARG A 240 18.36 -12.78 -1.40
N GLY A 241 17.14 -12.47 -0.96
CA GLY A 241 16.50 -13.08 0.22
C GLY A 241 16.21 -12.08 1.32
N LEU A 242 15.27 -12.45 2.21
CA LEU A 242 14.80 -11.61 3.32
C LEU A 242 15.95 -11.26 4.27
N ALA A 243 16.73 -12.25 4.70
CA ALA A 243 17.87 -12.06 5.60
C ALA A 243 18.96 -11.15 5.01
N ALA A 244 19.22 -11.24 3.70
CA ALA A 244 20.20 -10.38 3.03
C ALA A 244 19.76 -8.91 3.01
N ALA A 245 18.46 -8.65 2.79
CA ALA A 245 17.91 -7.30 2.83
C ALA A 245 17.87 -6.75 4.27
N GLU A 246 17.51 -7.58 5.26
CA GLU A 246 17.52 -7.24 6.68
C GLU A 246 18.94 -6.89 7.17
N GLY A 247 19.94 -7.68 6.79
CA GLY A 247 21.34 -7.41 7.11
C GLY A 247 21.84 -6.10 6.49
N ALA A 248 21.48 -5.81 5.24
CA ALA A 248 21.84 -4.56 4.58
C ALA A 248 21.14 -3.35 5.21
N MET A 249 19.86 -3.47 5.56
CA MET A 249 19.13 -2.41 6.25
C MET A 249 19.81 -2.01 7.57
N LEU A 250 20.21 -3.01 8.37
CA LEU A 250 20.96 -2.79 9.61
C LEU A 250 22.33 -2.15 9.32
N ALA A 251 23.12 -2.72 8.42
CA ALA A 251 24.48 -2.25 8.12
C ALA A 251 24.52 -0.83 7.54
N ARG A 252 23.48 -0.43 6.79
CA ARG A 252 23.34 0.92 6.22
C ARG A 252 22.66 1.92 7.16
N GLY A 253 22.13 1.47 8.30
CA GLY A 253 21.37 2.31 9.22
C GLY A 253 20.09 2.87 8.59
N PHE A 254 19.48 2.15 7.64
CA PHE A 254 18.30 2.62 6.93
C PHE A 254 17.04 2.52 7.80
N ILE A 255 16.13 3.48 7.60
CA ILE A 255 14.78 3.52 8.17
C ILE A 255 13.79 2.84 7.23
N GLY A 256 14.05 2.88 5.92
CA GLY A 256 13.32 2.15 4.89
C GLY A 256 14.25 1.61 3.82
N MET A 257 14.06 0.35 3.43
CA MET A 257 14.74 -0.27 2.29
C MET A 257 13.70 -0.79 1.30
N GLY A 258 13.78 -0.30 0.06
CA GLY A 258 12.89 -0.68 -1.03
C GLY A 258 13.65 -1.24 -2.24
N PHE A 259 12.88 -1.58 -3.26
CA PHE A 259 13.38 -2.19 -4.49
C PHE A 259 12.87 -1.44 -5.72
N GLY A 260 13.53 -1.63 -6.86
CA GLY A 260 13.02 -1.16 -8.14
C GLY A 260 11.59 -1.67 -8.35
N SER A 261 10.73 -0.93 -9.01
CA SER A 261 9.35 -1.34 -9.25
C SER A 261 9.10 -1.33 -10.75
N GLU A 262 8.56 -2.43 -11.28
CA GLU A 262 7.99 -2.41 -12.62
C GLU A 262 6.66 -1.64 -12.60
N THR A 263 6.46 -0.84 -13.64
CA THR A 263 5.37 0.13 -13.68
C THR A 263 4.01 -0.50 -14.02
N ALA A 264 3.99 -1.71 -14.59
CA ALA A 264 2.81 -2.41 -15.07
C ALA A 264 2.44 -3.63 -14.20
N THR A 265 1.18 -4.04 -14.27
CA THR A 265 0.69 -5.28 -13.66
C THR A 265 0.51 -6.38 -14.70
N ASP A 266 0.97 -7.59 -14.40
CA ASP A 266 0.95 -8.75 -15.29
C ASP A 266 -0.33 -9.58 -15.16
N THR A 267 -0.77 -10.26 -16.23
CA THR A 267 -1.83 -11.28 -16.15
C THR A 267 -1.24 -12.63 -15.74
N THR A 268 -2.06 -13.57 -15.26
CA THR A 268 -1.59 -14.96 -15.05
C THR A 268 -0.92 -15.50 -16.32
N ASP A 269 -1.59 -15.34 -17.47
CA ASP A 269 -1.11 -15.87 -18.74
C ASP A 269 0.24 -15.26 -19.15
N SER A 270 0.45 -13.95 -18.94
CA SER A 270 1.73 -13.31 -19.27
C SER A 270 2.85 -13.78 -18.35
N ILE A 271 2.57 -14.01 -17.06
CA ILE A 271 3.55 -14.55 -16.11
C ILE A 271 3.97 -15.97 -16.51
N ILE A 272 3.00 -16.84 -16.84
CA ILE A 272 3.28 -18.21 -17.25
C ILE A 272 4.04 -18.25 -18.58
N ALA A 273 3.66 -17.41 -19.54
CA ALA A 273 4.38 -17.28 -20.81
C ALA A 273 5.83 -16.83 -20.61
N ASP A 274 6.06 -15.84 -19.73
CA ASP A 274 7.40 -15.39 -19.37
C ASP A 274 8.22 -16.49 -18.68
N ARG A 275 7.60 -17.26 -17.79
CA ARG A 275 8.24 -18.42 -17.16
C ARG A 275 8.66 -19.47 -18.18
N GLN A 276 7.77 -19.87 -19.09
CA GLN A 276 8.05 -20.88 -20.11
C GLN A 276 9.13 -20.41 -21.09
N ALA A 277 9.08 -19.15 -21.49
CA ALA A 277 10.04 -18.54 -22.40
C ALA A 277 11.36 -18.13 -21.72
N HIS A 278 11.50 -18.34 -20.40
CA HIS A 278 12.66 -17.89 -19.60
C HIS A 278 12.95 -16.39 -19.78
N ARG A 279 11.89 -15.58 -19.86
CA ARG A 279 11.96 -14.13 -20.04
C ARG A 279 11.69 -13.43 -18.73
N ARG A 280 12.46 -12.37 -18.45
CA ARG A 280 12.26 -11.38 -17.37
C ARG A 280 12.30 -11.92 -15.93
N LEU A 281 11.81 -13.12 -15.66
CA LEU A 281 11.78 -13.74 -14.33
C LEU A 281 13.16 -14.25 -13.93
N LEU A 282 13.74 -13.61 -12.92
CA LEU A 282 15.03 -13.99 -12.35
C LEU A 282 14.84 -14.51 -10.93
N GLY A 283 15.39 -15.69 -10.66
CA GLY A 283 15.44 -16.27 -9.30
C GLY A 283 16.45 -15.54 -8.41
N SER A 284 16.74 -16.10 -7.24
CA SER A 284 17.75 -15.52 -6.34
C SER A 284 19.16 -15.69 -6.91
N PRO A 285 19.95 -14.61 -7.05
CA PRO A 285 21.35 -14.72 -7.45
C PRO A 285 22.27 -15.10 -6.27
N GLY A 286 21.74 -15.23 -5.05
CA GLY A 286 22.51 -15.35 -3.82
C GLY A 286 23.22 -14.05 -3.42
N GLY A 287 24.01 -14.11 -2.35
CA GLY A 287 24.81 -12.99 -1.82
C GLY A 287 24.04 -12.04 -0.88
N ASP A 288 24.69 -10.93 -0.51
CA ASP A 288 24.14 -9.87 0.34
C ASP A 288 23.78 -8.61 -0.47
N TYR A 289 23.10 -7.63 0.14
CA TYR A 289 22.87 -6.30 -0.48
C TYR A 289 23.86 -5.23 0.02
N LEU A 290 24.90 -5.61 0.76
CA LEU A 290 25.76 -4.66 1.47
C LEU A 290 26.48 -3.72 0.49
N ASN A 291 26.91 -4.24 -0.65
CA ASN A 291 27.62 -3.51 -1.69
C ASN A 291 26.72 -3.01 -2.84
N SER A 292 25.41 -3.18 -2.71
CA SER A 292 24.48 -2.72 -3.75
C SER A 292 24.44 -1.20 -3.85
N VAL A 293 24.06 -0.72 -5.03
CA VAL A 293 23.77 0.70 -5.25
C VAL A 293 22.37 1.00 -4.75
N PHE A 294 22.27 1.95 -3.82
CA PHE A 294 21.01 2.43 -3.27
C PHE A 294 20.76 3.87 -3.72
N ARG A 295 19.53 4.13 -4.14
CA ARG A 295 19.06 5.43 -4.62
C ARG A 295 18.07 6.03 -3.63
N THR A 296 18.10 7.34 -3.49
CA THR A 296 17.13 8.13 -2.70
C THR A 296 16.17 8.95 -3.58
N ASP A 297 16.40 8.97 -4.90
CA ASP A 297 15.55 9.68 -5.87
C ASP A 297 14.36 8.84 -6.37
N ARG A 298 13.98 7.82 -5.61
CA ARG A 298 12.87 6.89 -5.90
C ARG A 298 11.96 6.78 -4.69
N VAL A 299 10.80 6.17 -4.90
CA VAL A 299 9.76 6.02 -3.87
C VAL A 299 9.88 4.65 -3.19
N LEU A 300 9.80 4.63 -1.85
CA LEU A 300 9.62 3.42 -1.05
C LEU A 300 8.14 2.99 -1.17
N GLN A 301 7.87 1.95 -1.95
CA GLN A 301 6.50 1.50 -2.20
C GLN A 301 6.44 -0.01 -2.46
N GLN A 302 5.23 -0.58 -2.33
CA GLN A 302 4.81 -1.93 -2.74
C GLN A 302 5.46 -3.12 -2.02
N ALA A 303 6.76 -3.10 -1.76
CA ALA A 303 7.47 -4.08 -0.95
C ALA A 303 8.66 -3.36 -0.30
N VAL A 304 8.52 -3.05 0.99
CA VAL A 304 9.48 -2.21 1.72
C VAL A 304 9.76 -2.82 3.09
N LEU A 305 11.02 -2.93 3.45
CA LEU A 305 11.43 -3.25 4.81
C LEU A 305 11.56 -1.95 5.60
N TRP A 306 10.83 -1.85 6.72
CA TRP A 306 10.76 -0.65 7.57
C TRP A 306 11.39 -0.88 8.94
N ASN A 307 12.07 0.13 9.47
CA ASN A 307 12.58 0.16 10.85
C ASN A 307 11.46 0.58 11.80
N ILE A 308 10.74 -0.40 12.33
CA ILE A 308 9.61 -0.19 13.21
C ILE A 308 10.03 0.42 14.55
N ASP A 309 11.19 0.04 15.09
CA ASP A 309 11.72 0.64 16.31
C ASP A 309 11.94 2.15 16.14
N TRP A 310 12.60 2.55 15.05
CA TRP A 310 12.86 3.95 14.78
C TRP A 310 11.56 4.74 14.52
N LEU A 311 10.63 4.18 13.74
CA LEU A 311 9.33 4.80 13.49
C LEU A 311 8.52 4.98 14.78
N ASP A 312 8.61 4.03 15.71
CA ASP A 312 7.95 4.10 17.01
C ASP A 312 8.55 5.19 17.90
N GLN A 313 9.88 5.20 18.04
CA GLN A 313 10.60 6.20 18.85
C GLN A 313 10.39 7.64 18.38
N ASN A 314 10.08 7.83 17.09
CA ASN A 314 9.86 9.16 16.49
C ASN A 314 8.37 9.50 16.27
N ASN A 315 7.44 8.65 16.74
CA ASN A 315 6.00 8.78 16.52
C ASN A 315 5.61 8.98 15.03
N LEU A 316 6.41 8.45 14.12
CA LEU A 316 6.31 8.73 12.69
C LEU A 316 5.58 7.61 11.96
N ASN A 317 4.75 7.98 10.98
CA ASN A 317 4.00 7.01 10.18
C ASN A 317 3.65 7.60 8.79
N PHE A 318 3.10 6.77 7.90
CA PHE A 318 2.32 7.23 6.75
C PHE A 318 1.25 8.21 7.20
N SER A 319 0.92 9.17 6.35
CA SER A 319 -0.11 10.13 6.69
C SER A 319 -1.51 9.52 6.48
N PRO A 320 -2.35 9.41 7.53
CA PRO A 320 -3.69 8.87 7.39
C PRO A 320 -4.60 9.81 6.56
N TYR A 321 -4.20 11.07 6.35
CA TYR A 321 -4.97 12.10 5.63
C TYR A 321 -5.00 11.90 4.09
N PHE A 322 -4.23 10.95 3.56
CA PHE A 322 -4.27 10.56 2.15
C PHE A 322 -5.32 9.47 1.93
N ILE A 323 -6.27 9.75 1.03
CA ILE A 323 -7.38 8.85 0.73
C ILE A 323 -7.22 8.13 -0.61
N ALA A 324 -6.67 8.79 -1.64
CA ALA A 324 -6.77 8.30 -3.02
C ALA A 324 -5.42 7.96 -3.70
N SER A 325 -4.29 8.53 -3.26
CA SER A 325 -2.94 8.30 -3.80
C SER A 325 -1.84 8.95 -2.97
N ALA A 326 -0.59 8.80 -3.44
CA ALA A 326 0.62 9.55 -3.06
C ALA A 326 1.09 9.48 -1.59
N GLU A 327 0.50 8.62 -0.77
CA GLU A 327 0.90 8.43 0.62
C GLU A 327 2.34 7.89 0.73
N ASP A 328 2.72 6.93 -0.12
CA ASP A 328 4.07 6.38 -0.21
C ASP A 328 5.10 7.43 -0.61
N THR A 329 4.77 8.20 -1.65
CA THR A 329 5.60 9.30 -2.15
C THR A 329 5.78 10.37 -1.09
N SER A 330 4.71 10.73 -0.37
CA SER A 330 4.75 11.77 0.66
C SER A 330 5.68 11.38 1.82
N LEU A 331 5.60 10.15 2.31
CA LEU A 331 6.48 9.66 3.37
C LEU A 331 7.93 9.54 2.89
N THR A 332 8.15 9.06 1.67
CA THR A 332 9.51 8.99 1.10
C THR A 332 10.13 10.39 0.97
N ASN A 333 9.37 11.36 0.47
CA ASN A 333 9.81 12.75 0.38
C ASN A 333 10.11 13.35 1.76
N TYR A 334 9.34 12.97 2.79
CA TYR A 334 9.58 13.41 4.16
C TYR A 334 10.93 12.91 4.68
N LEU A 335 11.25 11.64 4.44
CA LEU A 335 12.54 11.07 4.83
C LEU A 335 13.69 11.76 4.09
N ASP A 336 13.53 12.04 2.79
CA ASP A 336 14.54 12.74 1.97
C ASP A 336 14.81 14.15 2.47
N ILE A 337 13.78 14.98 2.65
CA ILE A 337 13.95 16.38 3.07
C ILE A 337 14.52 16.49 4.49
N LYS A 338 14.18 15.55 5.39
CA LYS A 338 14.72 15.49 6.76
C LYS A 338 16.07 14.78 6.83
N ARG A 339 16.63 14.34 5.69
CA ARG A 339 17.93 13.64 5.58
C ARG A 339 17.99 12.35 6.42
N HIS A 340 16.86 11.67 6.55
CA HIS A 340 16.78 10.36 7.16
C HIS A 340 17.32 9.30 6.19
N ALA A 341 18.09 8.34 6.69
CA ALA A 341 18.73 7.35 5.83
C ALA A 341 17.70 6.33 5.32
N PHE A 342 17.56 6.22 4.00
CA PHE A 342 16.78 5.18 3.33
C PHE A 342 17.45 4.83 2.00
N GLY A 343 17.04 3.72 1.38
CA GLY A 343 17.61 3.30 0.11
C GLY A 343 16.71 2.42 -0.72
N ILE A 344 16.72 2.64 -2.04
CA ILE A 344 16.07 1.79 -3.03
C ILE A 344 17.13 1.18 -3.94
N THR A 345 17.25 -0.15 -3.97
CA THR A 345 18.11 -0.83 -4.94
C THR A 345 17.34 -1.22 -6.19
N THR A 346 17.89 -0.94 -7.37
CA THR A 346 17.31 -1.38 -8.66
C THR A 346 17.92 -2.69 -9.17
N GLU A 347 18.79 -3.32 -8.37
CA GLU A 347 19.34 -4.65 -8.65
C GLU A 347 18.30 -5.76 -8.46
N SER A 348 17.21 -5.46 -7.74
CA SER A 348 16.02 -6.28 -7.67
C SER A 348 14.78 -5.45 -8.01
N THR A 349 13.80 -6.09 -8.65
CA THR A 349 12.63 -5.39 -9.18
C THR A 349 11.32 -6.08 -8.78
N ILE A 350 10.39 -5.32 -8.22
CA ILE A 350 9.07 -5.75 -7.79
C ILE A 350 8.19 -5.96 -9.02
N LEU A 351 7.59 -7.14 -9.10
CA LEU A 351 6.59 -7.51 -10.09
C LEU A 351 5.22 -7.70 -9.44
N LYS A 352 4.20 -7.16 -10.11
CA LYS A 352 2.82 -7.15 -9.59
C LYS A 352 1.87 -7.82 -10.57
N GLN A 353 0.89 -8.53 -10.03
CA GLN A 353 -0.13 -9.17 -10.83
C GLN A 353 -1.37 -8.28 -10.89
N THR A 354 -2.02 -8.26 -12.05
CA THR A 354 -3.30 -7.58 -12.23
C THR A 354 -4.40 -8.33 -11.50
N ASN A 355 -5.38 -7.57 -11.03
CA ASN A 355 -6.46 -8.09 -10.22
C ASN A 355 -7.69 -8.21 -11.11
N SER A 356 -7.85 -9.34 -11.78
CA SER A 356 -9.09 -9.66 -12.51
C SER A 356 -10.16 -10.26 -11.60
N TYR A 357 -9.80 -10.73 -10.41
CA TYR A 357 -10.73 -11.24 -9.40
C TYR A 357 -10.87 -10.22 -8.27
N PHE A 358 -11.99 -9.50 -8.25
CA PHE A 358 -12.43 -8.76 -7.09
C PHE A 358 -13.52 -9.55 -6.39
N ASP A 359 -13.49 -9.57 -5.06
CA ASP A 359 -14.63 -10.08 -4.30
C ASP A 359 -15.85 -9.21 -4.70
N SER A 360 -16.90 -9.82 -5.23
CA SER A 360 -18.10 -9.12 -5.71
C SER A 360 -19.14 -8.94 -4.59
N ASP A 361 -18.67 -8.73 -3.37
CA ASP A 361 -19.49 -8.76 -2.17
C ASP A 361 -20.02 -7.38 -1.75
N GLU A 362 -21.06 -7.39 -0.91
CA GLU A 362 -21.73 -6.19 -0.42
C GLU A 362 -20.83 -5.32 0.47
N LYS A 363 -19.95 -5.91 1.29
CA LYS A 363 -19.07 -5.15 2.20
C LYS A 363 -17.97 -4.43 1.43
N GLY A 364 -17.43 -5.03 0.39
CA GLY A 364 -16.54 -4.36 -0.56
C GLY A 364 -17.20 -3.14 -1.23
N LYS A 365 -18.47 -3.26 -1.63
CA LYS A 365 -19.27 -2.14 -2.16
C LYS A 365 -19.50 -1.04 -1.12
N VAL A 366 -19.79 -1.40 0.13
CA VAL A 366 -19.95 -0.46 1.24
C VAL A 366 -18.66 0.33 1.46
N LEU A 367 -17.48 -0.32 1.48
CA LEU A 367 -16.21 0.39 1.64
C LEU A 367 -15.88 1.33 0.48
N ASN A 368 -16.16 0.91 -0.76
CA ASN A 368 -16.00 1.80 -1.91
C ASN A 368 -16.95 3.01 -1.80
N SER A 369 -18.18 2.82 -1.34
CA SER A 369 -19.12 3.92 -1.09
C SER A 369 -18.64 4.86 0.01
N ILE A 370 -18.08 4.31 1.10
CA ILE A 370 -17.47 5.11 2.18
C ILE A 370 -16.31 5.94 1.65
N ARG A 371 -15.39 5.33 0.88
CA ARG A 371 -14.26 6.05 0.28
C ARG A 371 -14.77 7.17 -0.62
N TYR A 372 -15.75 6.89 -1.47
CA TYR A 372 -16.36 7.91 -2.34
C TYR A 372 -16.95 9.08 -1.53
N ASN A 373 -17.61 8.82 -0.39
CA ASN A 373 -18.15 9.89 0.44
C ASN A 373 -17.07 10.80 1.01
N TYR A 374 -15.95 10.25 1.47
CA TYR A 374 -14.80 11.05 1.90
C TYR A 374 -14.11 11.77 0.73
N GLU A 375 -13.92 11.10 -0.42
CA GLU A 375 -13.43 11.74 -1.65
C GLU A 375 -14.32 12.92 -2.05
N ARG A 376 -15.65 12.78 -1.90
CA ARG A 376 -16.61 13.87 -2.15
C ARG A 376 -16.47 15.00 -1.13
N TRP A 377 -16.32 14.71 0.16
CA TRP A 377 -16.16 15.75 1.19
C TRP A 377 -14.91 16.59 0.96
N TYR A 378 -13.77 15.93 0.70
CA TYR A 378 -12.54 16.62 0.33
C TYR A 378 -12.70 17.41 -0.97
N ALA A 379 -13.28 16.81 -2.02
CA ALA A 379 -13.43 17.49 -3.31
C ALA A 379 -14.32 18.75 -3.26
N ILE A 380 -15.21 18.90 -2.26
CA ILE A 380 -16.01 20.12 -2.06
C ILE A 380 -15.11 21.29 -1.66
N THR A 381 -14.19 21.10 -0.71
CA THR A 381 -13.30 22.15 -0.21
C THR A 381 -12.07 22.32 -1.11
N GLU A 382 -11.47 21.22 -1.53
CA GLU A 382 -10.26 21.21 -2.36
C GLU A 382 -10.53 21.65 -3.79
N GLY A 383 -11.72 21.35 -4.32
CA GLY A 383 -12.09 21.66 -5.69
C GLY A 383 -12.16 23.16 -5.99
N THR A 384 -12.31 24.02 -4.96
CA THR A 384 -12.39 25.48 -5.11
C THR A 384 -11.03 26.15 -5.18
N LYS A 385 -9.93 25.43 -4.92
CA LYS A 385 -8.58 26.00 -4.92
C LYS A 385 -8.22 26.52 -6.30
N SER A 386 -7.58 27.68 -6.33
CA SER A 386 -7.22 28.36 -7.56
C SER A 386 -5.92 27.77 -8.13
N VAL A 387 -5.93 27.39 -9.41
CA VAL A 387 -4.80 26.78 -10.11
C VAL A 387 -4.61 27.41 -11.48
N ILE A 388 -3.38 27.38 -11.99
CA ILE A 388 -3.04 27.83 -13.36
C ILE A 388 -2.70 26.59 -14.19
N ASN A 389 -3.29 26.47 -15.38
CA ASN A 389 -2.90 25.43 -16.33
C ASN A 389 -1.65 25.87 -17.11
N GLN A 390 -0.51 25.21 -16.90
CA GLN A 390 0.77 25.53 -17.53
C GLN A 390 0.73 25.50 -19.08
N GLY A 391 -0.25 24.80 -19.68
CA GLY A 391 -0.42 24.69 -21.13
C GLY A 391 -1.50 25.58 -21.74
N ALA A 392 -2.15 26.44 -20.96
CA ALA A 392 -3.20 27.34 -21.42
C ALA A 392 -2.90 28.81 -21.09
N ALA A 393 -3.82 29.73 -21.39
CA ALA A 393 -3.72 31.11 -20.92
C ALA A 393 -3.54 31.12 -19.39
N ALA A 394 -2.68 32.01 -18.88
CA ALA A 394 -2.31 32.12 -17.46
C ALA A 394 -3.44 32.67 -16.56
N THR A 395 -4.68 32.33 -16.87
CA THR A 395 -5.87 32.70 -16.11
C THR A 395 -6.11 31.65 -15.03
N PRO A 396 -6.15 32.04 -13.75
CA PRO A 396 -6.49 31.11 -12.68
C PRO A 396 -7.90 30.54 -12.85
N VAL A 397 -8.06 29.24 -12.63
CA VAL A 397 -9.34 28.50 -12.64
C VAL A 397 -9.48 27.71 -11.35
N SER A 398 -10.68 27.23 -11.02
CA SER A 398 -10.83 26.30 -9.90
C SER A 398 -10.19 24.94 -10.24
N LEU A 399 -9.65 24.24 -9.24
CA LEU A 399 -9.09 22.90 -9.43
C LEU A 399 -10.14 21.95 -10.04
N LYS A 400 -11.40 22.05 -9.60
CA LYS A 400 -12.50 21.29 -10.18
C LYS A 400 -12.65 21.55 -11.68
N ASP A 401 -12.64 22.80 -12.11
CA ASP A 401 -12.77 23.16 -13.53
C ASP A 401 -11.54 22.73 -14.33
N PHE A 402 -10.34 22.85 -13.77
CA PHE A 402 -9.13 22.33 -14.38
C PHE A 402 -9.19 20.82 -14.60
N ILE A 403 -9.63 20.04 -13.59
CA ILE A 403 -9.79 18.59 -13.71
C ILE A 403 -10.79 18.25 -14.83
N VAL A 404 -11.97 18.86 -14.82
CA VAL A 404 -13.05 18.54 -15.76
C VAL A 404 -12.74 19.01 -17.19
N ASN A 405 -12.19 20.21 -17.35
CA ASN A 405 -12.05 20.86 -18.65
C ASN A 405 -10.65 20.69 -19.27
N SER A 406 -9.64 20.28 -18.49
CA SER A 406 -8.26 20.12 -18.99
C SER A 406 -7.71 18.71 -18.78
N VAL A 407 -7.94 18.06 -17.63
CA VAL A 407 -7.40 16.71 -17.38
C VAL A 407 -8.21 15.62 -18.08
N PHE A 408 -9.51 15.51 -17.77
CA PHE A 408 -10.34 14.44 -18.33
C PHE A 408 -10.34 14.37 -19.87
N PRO A 409 -10.44 15.48 -20.61
CA PRO A 409 -10.55 15.45 -22.07
C PRO A 409 -9.38 14.78 -22.78
N VAL A 410 -8.19 14.78 -22.18
CA VAL A 410 -6.97 14.17 -22.76
C VAL A 410 -6.53 12.91 -22.03
N SER A 411 -7.27 12.46 -21.02
CA SER A 411 -6.95 11.27 -20.21
C SER A 411 -7.38 9.96 -20.87
N GLN A 412 -6.83 8.84 -20.41
CA GLN A 412 -7.26 7.49 -20.84
C GLN A 412 -8.65 7.10 -20.31
N ILE A 413 -9.18 7.87 -19.35
CA ILE A 413 -10.50 7.67 -18.76
C ILE A 413 -11.45 8.83 -19.08
N ALA A 414 -11.29 9.46 -20.25
CA ALA A 414 -12.14 10.56 -20.71
C ALA A 414 -13.65 10.21 -20.70
N SER A 415 -14.00 8.95 -20.95
CA SER A 415 -15.39 8.47 -20.86
C SER A 415 -16.00 8.57 -19.47
N GLN A 416 -15.18 8.69 -18.41
CA GLN A 416 -15.62 8.86 -17.03
C GLN A 416 -15.81 10.32 -16.62
N ALA A 417 -15.60 11.30 -17.52
CA ALA A 417 -15.72 12.73 -17.20
C ALA A 417 -17.09 13.13 -16.61
N GLY A 418 -18.18 12.45 -17.01
CA GLY A 418 -19.52 12.67 -16.46
C GLY A 418 -19.74 12.05 -15.08
N ASN A 419 -18.91 11.10 -14.66
CA ASN A 419 -19.05 10.38 -13.41
C ASN A 419 -18.56 11.24 -12.22
N ALA A 420 -19.41 11.42 -11.20
CA ALA A 420 -19.07 12.24 -10.02
C ALA A 420 -17.96 11.60 -9.16
N GLU A 421 -17.96 10.28 -8.99
CA GLU A 421 -16.91 9.55 -8.26
C GLU A 421 -15.55 9.71 -8.93
N ALA A 422 -15.48 9.52 -10.25
CA ALA A 422 -14.23 9.70 -10.99
C ALA A 422 -13.67 11.12 -10.85
N ARG A 423 -14.54 12.14 -10.93
CA ARG A 423 -14.15 13.55 -10.76
C ARG A 423 -13.65 13.86 -9.35
N ASN A 424 -14.37 13.43 -8.32
CA ASN A 424 -13.97 13.67 -6.92
C ASN A 424 -12.63 12.98 -6.61
N ARG A 425 -12.44 11.75 -7.09
CA ARG A 425 -11.17 11.02 -6.96
C ARG A 425 -10.03 11.75 -7.66
N ALA A 426 -10.23 12.23 -8.88
CA ALA A 426 -9.21 12.98 -9.61
C ALA A 426 -8.82 14.30 -8.89
N ILE A 427 -9.79 15.01 -8.29
CA ILE A 427 -9.50 16.19 -7.46
C ILE A 427 -8.63 15.79 -6.25
N CYS A 428 -9.02 14.76 -5.51
CA CYS A 428 -8.25 14.28 -4.35
C CYS A 428 -6.82 13.87 -4.74
N GLN A 429 -6.66 13.13 -5.84
CA GLN A 429 -5.35 12.69 -6.33
C GLN A 429 -4.45 13.84 -6.79
N ALA A 430 -5.05 14.91 -7.36
CA ALA A 430 -4.31 16.12 -7.70
C ALA A 430 -3.81 16.84 -6.46
N VAL A 431 -4.67 17.03 -5.45
CA VAL A 431 -4.27 17.63 -4.17
C VAL A 431 -3.21 16.81 -3.46
N GLU A 432 -3.37 15.49 -3.40
CA GLU A 432 -2.38 14.60 -2.80
C GLU A 432 -1.02 14.65 -3.51
N SER A 433 -1.02 14.84 -4.83
CA SER A 433 0.20 15.08 -5.61
C SER A 433 0.85 16.43 -5.28
N ILE A 434 0.05 17.49 -5.07
CA ILE A 434 0.54 18.81 -4.63
C ILE A 434 1.14 18.71 -3.22
N ILE A 435 0.43 18.09 -2.28
CA ILE A 435 0.89 17.88 -0.91
C ILE A 435 2.20 17.09 -0.91
N ALA A 436 2.27 15.98 -1.65
CA ALA A 436 3.47 15.17 -1.75
C ALA A 436 4.66 15.96 -2.34
N ALA A 437 4.44 16.82 -3.33
CA ALA A 437 5.48 17.72 -3.84
C ALA A 437 5.88 18.78 -2.79
N GLY A 438 4.91 19.32 -2.06
CA GLY A 438 5.12 20.29 -0.98
C GLY A 438 6.01 19.75 0.13
N VAL A 439 5.94 18.45 0.45
CA VAL A 439 6.81 17.82 1.46
C VAL A 439 8.30 18.03 1.14
N LYS A 440 8.68 18.13 -0.15
CA LYS A 440 10.07 18.34 -0.56
C LYS A 440 10.59 19.76 -0.29
N LYS A 441 9.74 20.67 0.20
CA LYS A 441 10.10 22.05 0.52
C LYS A 441 9.90 22.33 2.01
N ALA A 442 10.95 22.84 2.65
CA ALA A 442 10.89 23.20 4.06
C ALA A 442 9.80 24.25 4.31
N GLY A 443 8.95 24.03 5.32
CA GLY A 443 7.89 24.95 5.71
C GLY A 443 6.60 24.88 4.88
N PHE A 444 6.53 24.07 3.83
CA PHE A 444 5.33 23.94 2.99
C PHE A 444 4.26 23.03 3.58
N ILE A 445 4.66 22.10 4.46
CA ILE A 445 3.81 21.07 5.04
C ILE A 445 4.12 20.95 6.54
N PRO A 446 3.11 20.86 7.42
CA PRO A 446 3.32 20.65 8.85
C PRO A 446 3.78 19.22 9.15
N ASP A 447 4.66 19.04 10.14
CA ASP A 447 5.11 17.71 10.62
C ASP A 447 3.93 16.84 11.11
N LYS A 448 2.84 17.48 11.57
CA LYS A 448 1.59 16.83 11.96
C LYS A 448 1.00 15.92 10.87
N LEU A 449 1.35 16.15 9.60
CA LEU A 449 0.94 15.26 8.51
C LEU A 449 1.40 13.81 8.73
N PHE A 450 2.61 13.61 9.26
CA PHE A 450 3.21 12.28 9.52
C PHE A 450 3.25 11.92 11.02
N GLN A 451 2.88 12.87 11.87
CA GLN A 451 2.73 12.73 13.32
C GLN A 451 1.32 13.19 13.74
N PRO A 452 0.25 12.46 13.36
CA PRO A 452 -1.13 12.90 13.59
C PRO A 452 -1.47 13.08 15.09
N ASN A 453 -0.75 12.38 15.97
CA ASN A 453 -0.87 12.48 17.43
C ASN A 453 0.21 13.38 18.06
N GLY A 454 0.96 14.14 17.24
CA GLY A 454 2.12 14.92 17.68
C GLY A 454 3.21 14.03 18.28
N ASN A 455 3.68 14.38 19.47
CA ASN A 455 4.72 13.64 20.20
C ASN A 455 4.19 12.43 20.99
N ASN A 456 2.91 12.10 20.85
CA ASN A 456 2.29 10.98 21.54
C ASN A 456 2.19 9.76 20.64
N GLN A 457 2.30 8.58 21.24
CA GLN A 457 2.02 7.33 20.57
C GLN A 457 0.54 7.22 20.20
N GLN A 458 0.26 6.50 19.11
CA GLN A 458 -1.11 6.12 18.78
C GLN A 458 -1.67 5.19 19.85
N VAL A 459 -2.85 5.52 20.37
CA VAL A 459 -3.60 4.61 21.25
C VAL A 459 -4.12 3.46 20.39
N THR A 460 -3.73 2.24 20.72
CA THR A 460 -4.10 1.02 20.00
C THR A 460 -4.81 0.04 20.92
N ASN A 461 -5.96 -0.49 20.50
CA ASN A 461 -6.64 -1.59 21.17
C ASN A 461 -6.59 -2.83 20.29
N ILE A 462 -6.48 -4.02 20.87
CA ILE A 462 -6.66 -5.27 20.13
C ILE A 462 -7.72 -6.10 20.84
N THR A 463 -8.72 -6.55 20.07
CA THR A 463 -9.85 -7.35 20.55
C THR A 463 -9.93 -8.67 19.82
#